data_AF-A0A962DJZ2-F1
#
_entry.id   AF-A0A962DJZ2-F1
#
_cell.length_a   1.000
_cell.length_b   1.000
_cell.length_c   1.000
_cell.angle_alpha   90.00
_cell.angle_beta   90.00
_cell.angle_gamma   90.00
#
_symmetry.space_group_name_H-M   'P 1'
#
loop_
_entity.id
_entity.type
_entity.pdbx_description
1 polymer ?
#
loop_
_entity_poly.entity_id
_entity_poly.type
_entity_poly.pdbx_seq_one_letter_code
_entity_poly.pdbx_strand_id
1 'polypeptide(L)'
;HGACTTADPAGEMQFRFVQPEFLRRYRFGLRTVDFLTCKECGTLVAAVLLSRRGAHSMININSLHEIPKRLPTGKPVQHNGESAEERRMRRARSWTPVSGPV
;
A
#
# COMPACT_ATOMS: atom_id res chain seq x y z
N HIS A 1 -6.46 7.74 13.01
CA HIS A 1 -5.68 6.93 12.04
C HIS A 1 -4.26 7.48 11.96
N GLY A 2 -3.27 6.74 12.46
CA GLY A 2 -1.85 7.14 12.50
C GLY A 2 -0.97 6.30 11.56
N ALA A 3 -1.51 5.88 10.41
CA ALA A 3 -0.74 5.10 9.44
C ALA A 3 0.35 5.96 8.83
N CYS A 4 1.58 5.45 8.81
CA CYS A 4 2.72 6.08 8.16
C CYS A 4 3.16 5.15 7.02
N THR A 5 2.88 5.53 5.78
CA THR A 5 3.05 4.62 4.64
C THR A 5 4.24 5.01 3.80
N THR A 6 4.97 4.03 3.29
CA THR A 6 6.09 4.25 2.37
C THR A 6 5.94 3.40 1.11
N ALA A 7 6.54 3.90 0.03
CA ALA A 7 6.74 3.18 -1.21
C ALA A 7 7.97 3.73 -1.94
N ASP A 8 8.58 2.89 -2.74
CA ASP A 8 9.73 3.16 -3.60
C ASP A 8 9.45 2.61 -5.01
N PRO A 9 9.26 3.47 -6.03
CA PRO A 9 8.97 3.03 -7.40
C PRO A 9 10.15 2.33 -8.08
N ALA A 10 11.37 2.46 -7.55
CA ALA A 10 12.55 1.74 -8.05
C ALA A 10 12.81 0.43 -7.29
N GLY A 11 12.04 0.15 -6.23
CA GLY A 11 12.17 -1.06 -5.42
C GLY A 11 11.31 -2.22 -5.94
N GLU A 12 11.22 -3.26 -5.11
CA GLU A 12 10.40 -4.45 -5.36
C GLU A 12 9.65 -4.84 -4.08
N MET A 13 8.39 -5.25 -4.21
CA MET A 13 7.54 -5.73 -3.13
C MET A 13 7.10 -7.17 -3.41
N GLN A 14 7.23 -8.06 -2.43
CA GLN A 14 6.72 -9.42 -2.49
C GLN A 14 5.84 -9.71 -1.28
N PHE A 15 4.68 -10.32 -1.50
CA PHE A 15 3.77 -10.68 -0.43
C PHE A 15 3.87 -12.16 -0.09
N ARG A 16 4.06 -12.46 1.20
CA ARG A 16 3.94 -13.81 1.75
C ARG A 16 3.01 -13.79 2.95
N PHE A 17 1.86 -14.44 2.83
CA PHE A 17 0.88 -14.54 3.90
C PHE A 17 1.03 -15.87 4.63
N VAL A 18 1.62 -15.83 5.84
CA VAL A 18 1.80 -17.04 6.67
C VAL A 18 0.46 -17.48 7.28
N GLN A 19 -0.37 -16.51 7.70
CA GLN A 19 -1.69 -16.75 8.29
C GLN A 19 -2.75 -15.90 7.57
N PRO A 20 -3.12 -16.25 6.33
CA PRO A 20 -4.04 -15.46 5.51
C PRO A 20 -5.43 -15.30 6.14
N GLU A 21 -5.84 -16.18 7.05
CA GLU A 21 -7.08 -16.11 7.80
C GLU A 21 -7.20 -14.84 8.66
N PHE A 22 -6.08 -14.27 9.14
CA PHE A 22 -6.06 -12.99 9.87
C PHE A 22 -5.96 -11.77 8.95
N LEU A 23 -5.83 -11.97 7.64
CA LEU A 23 -5.80 -10.88 6.68
C LEU A 23 -7.21 -10.53 6.22
N ARG A 24 -7.61 -9.27 6.39
CA ARG A 24 -8.80 -8.72 5.73
C ARG A 24 -8.35 -7.97 4.49
N ARG A 25 -8.86 -8.39 3.33
CA ARG A 25 -8.80 -7.63 2.09
C ARG A 25 -10.12 -6.91 1.90
N TYR A 26 -10.08 -5.59 1.74
CA TYR A 26 -11.27 -4.82 1.43
C TYR A 26 -10.98 -3.69 0.45
N ARG A 27 -12.01 -3.30 -0.33
CA ARG A 27 -11.99 -2.14 -1.21
C ARG A 27 -12.89 -1.07 -0.62
N PHE A 28 -12.43 0.18 -0.64
CA PHE A 28 -13.19 1.33 -0.15
C PHE A 28 -13.28 2.43 -1.19
N GLY A 29 -14.31 3.26 -1.10
CA GLY A 29 -14.54 4.40 -2.00
C GLY A 29 -14.58 3.99 -3.47
N LEU A 30 -13.70 4.58 -4.29
CA LEU A 30 -13.61 4.37 -5.75
C LEU A 30 -13.15 2.95 -6.16
N ARG A 31 -12.93 2.03 -5.21
CA ARG A 31 -12.54 0.62 -5.44
C ARG A 31 -11.29 0.46 -6.32
N THR A 32 -10.40 1.44 -6.29
CA THR A 32 -9.18 1.46 -7.11
C THR A 32 -8.02 0.67 -6.49
N VAL A 33 -8.07 0.39 -5.19
CA VAL A 33 -7.03 -0.33 -4.46
C VAL A 33 -7.63 -1.31 -3.47
N ASP A 34 -6.93 -2.42 -3.26
CA ASP A 34 -7.17 -3.41 -2.23
C ASP A 34 -6.39 -3.03 -0.98
N PHE A 35 -7.09 -2.75 0.12
CA PHE A 35 -6.48 -2.53 1.42
C PHE A 35 -6.32 -3.86 2.14
N LEU A 36 -5.11 -4.10 2.64
CA LEU A 36 -4.74 -5.25 3.44
C LEU A 36 -4.63 -4.81 4.90
N THR A 37 -5.53 -5.29 5.75
CA THR A 37 -5.55 -4.97 7.19
C THR A 37 -5.57 -6.21 8.05
N CYS A 38 -4.96 -6.15 9.24
CA CYS A 38 -5.09 -7.20 10.23
C CYS A 38 -6.53 -7.27 10.78
N LYS A 39 -7.13 -8.47 10.84
CA LYS A 39 -8.48 -8.68 11.40
C LYS A 39 -8.55 -8.48 12.90
N GLU A 40 -7.45 -8.76 13.61
CA GLU A 40 -7.40 -8.69 15.08
C GLU A 40 -7.25 -7.25 15.58
N CYS A 41 -6.23 -6.53 15.09
CA CYS A 41 -5.90 -5.20 15.59
C CYS A 41 -6.33 -4.04 14.66
N GLY A 42 -6.81 -4.35 13.44
CA GLY A 42 -7.25 -3.34 12.48
C GLY A 42 -6.12 -2.54 11.80
N THR A 43 -4.84 -2.85 12.06
CA THR A 43 -3.73 -2.10 11.46
C THR A 43 -3.72 -2.25 9.94
N LEU A 44 -3.42 -1.16 9.23
CA LEU A 44 -3.10 -1.20 7.81
C LEU A 44 -1.75 -1.88 7.64
N VAL A 45 -1.70 -2.93 6.83
CA VAL A 45 -0.44 -3.58 6.44
C VAL A 45 0.03 -2.96 5.13
N ALA A 46 -0.80 -3.00 4.09
CA ALA A 46 -0.47 -2.47 2.78
C ALA A 46 -1.74 -2.04 2.01
N ALA A 47 -1.55 -1.26 0.95
CA ALA A 47 -2.57 -1.13 -0.09
C ALA A 47 -1.98 -1.52 -1.43
N VAL A 48 -2.77 -2.24 -2.23
CA VAL A 48 -2.35 -2.77 -3.52
C VAL A 48 -3.24 -2.20 -4.62
N LEU A 49 -2.59 -1.57 -5.59
CA LEU A 49 -3.18 -1.14 -6.84
C LEU A 49 -2.98 -2.22 -7.89
N LEU A 50 -4.07 -2.82 -8.35
CA LEU A 50 -4.05 -3.68 -9.54
C LEU A 50 -4.34 -2.84 -10.78
N SER A 51 -3.52 -2.99 -11.82
CA SER A 51 -3.69 -2.29 -13.09
C SER A 51 -3.30 -3.17 -14.28
N ARG A 52 -3.63 -2.72 -15.49
CA ARG A 52 -3.16 -3.37 -16.72
C ARG A 52 -1.63 -3.39 -16.85
N ARG A 53 -0.92 -2.51 -16.12
CA ARG A 53 0.54 -2.39 -16.12
C ARG A 53 1.20 -3.22 -15.00
N GLY A 54 0.43 -4.03 -14.29
CA GLY A 54 0.89 -4.80 -13.13
C GLY A 54 0.36 -4.26 -11.81
N ALA A 55 0.84 -4.88 -10.73
CA ALA A 55 0.47 -4.56 -9.36
C ALA A 55 1.51 -3.61 -8.74
N HIS A 56 1.04 -2.62 -8.00
CA HIS A 56 1.89 -1.68 -7.25
C HIS A 56 1.38 -1.55 -5.83
N SER A 57 2.26 -1.34 -4.85
CA SER A 57 1.88 -1.28 -3.45
C SER A 57 2.64 -0.24 -2.65
N MET A 58 1.99 0.19 -1.57
CA MET A 58 2.60 0.90 -0.45
C MET A 58 2.42 0.08 0.81
N ILE A 59 3.36 0.19 1.75
CA ILE A 59 3.36 -0.53 3.02
C ILE A 59 3.30 0.45 4.20
N ASN A 60 2.61 0.07 5.27
CA ASN A 60 2.63 0.82 6.51
C ASN A 60 3.93 0.52 7.26
N ILE A 61 4.76 1.55 7.47
CA ILE A 61 6.04 1.47 8.19
C ILE A 61 5.83 0.89 9.60
N ASN A 62 4.71 1.20 10.24
CA ASN A 62 4.40 0.71 11.59
C ASN A 62 4.11 -0.80 11.63
N SER A 63 4.00 -1.47 10.47
CA SER A 63 3.85 -2.92 10.36
C SER A 63 5.15 -3.66 10.03
N LEU A 64 6.26 -2.92 9.82
CA LEU A 64 7.57 -3.50 9.55
C LEU A 64 8.21 -3.98 10.86
N HIS A 65 8.81 -5.18 10.82
CA HIS A 65 9.62 -5.68 11.93
C HIS A 65 10.88 -4.82 12.12
N GLU A 66 11.54 -4.47 11.01
CA GLU A 66 12.68 -3.57 10.98
C GLU A 66 12.34 -2.32 10.18
N ILE A 67 12.33 -1.17 10.84
CA ILE A 67 12.12 0.12 10.19
C ILE A 67 13.43 0.55 9.52
N PRO A 68 13.43 0.88 8.21
CA PRO A 68 14.64 1.34 7.53
C PRO A 68 15.23 2.57 8.21
N LYS A 69 16.55 2.55 8.47
CA LYS A 69 17.26 3.59 9.23
C LYS A 69 17.29 4.97 8.55
N ARG A 70 17.05 5.02 7.23
CA ARG A 70 17.13 6.25 6.41
C ARG A 70 15.83 6.49 5.65
N LEU A 71 14.74 6.66 6.37
CA LEU A 71 13.50 7.16 5.78
C LEU A 71 13.47 8.69 5.83
N PRO A 72 13.05 9.38 4.76
CA PRO A 72 12.79 10.81 4.82
C PRO A 72 11.66 11.11 5.80
N THR A 73 11.61 12.33 6.33
CA THR A 73 10.53 12.76 7.23
C THR A 73 9.18 12.61 6.54
N GLY A 74 8.23 11.96 7.23
CA GLY A 74 6.87 11.78 6.75
C GLY A 74 6.21 13.13 6.47
N LYS A 75 5.57 13.25 5.31
CA LYS A 75 4.82 14.45 4.92
C LYS A 75 3.33 14.17 4.98
N PRO A 76 2.50 15.08 5.50
CA PRO A 76 1.05 14.97 5.38
C PRO A 76 0.66 14.87 3.91
N VAL A 77 -0.15 13.88 3.58
CA VAL A 77 -0.60 13.63 2.22
C VAL A 77 -2.01 14.17 2.07
N GLN A 78 -2.19 15.23 1.28
CA GLN A 78 -3.50 15.73 0.86
C GLN A 78 -3.69 15.50 -0.64
N HIS A 79 -4.85 14.97 -1.02
CA HIS A 79 -5.17 14.59 -2.40
C HIS A 79 -6.56 15.12 -2.83
N ASN A 80 -6.92 16.30 -2.31
CA ASN A 80 -8.18 16.94 -2.64
C ASN A 80 -8.16 17.39 -4.11
N GLY A 81 -9.22 17.06 -4.85
CA GLY A 81 -9.38 17.47 -6.26
C GLY A 81 -8.90 16.46 -7.32
N GLU A 82 -8.19 15.38 -6.95
CA GLU A 82 -7.83 14.32 -7.91
C GLU A 82 -9.05 13.47 -8.28
N SER A 83 -9.23 13.23 -9.59
CA SER A 83 -10.13 12.21 -10.11
C SER A 83 -9.64 10.80 -9.76
N ALA A 84 -10.52 9.80 -9.96
CA ALA A 84 -10.17 8.40 -9.74
C ALA A 84 -8.98 7.94 -10.60
N GLU A 85 -8.94 8.41 -11.86
CA GLU A 85 -7.93 8.01 -12.82
C GLU A 85 -6.58 8.70 -12.55
N GLU A 86 -6.58 9.99 -12.22
CA GLU A 86 -5.36 10.70 -11.82
C GLU A 86 -4.72 10.05 -10.59
N ARG A 87 -5.54 9.70 -9.59
CA ARG A 87 -5.08 8.99 -8.40
C ARG A 87 -4.49 7.62 -8.74
N ARG A 88 -5.08 6.92 -9.70
CA ARG A 88 -4.58 5.62 -10.18
C ARG A 88 -3.23 5.77 -10.88
N MET A 89 -3.13 6.69 -11.82
CA MET A 89 -1.91 6.95 -12.59
C MET A 89 -0.76 7.39 -11.69
N ARG A 90 -1.01 8.29 -10.75
CA ARG A 90 -0.01 8.73 -9.77
C ARG A 90 0.49 7.55 -8.93
N ARG A 91 -0.41 6.78 -8.34
CA ARG A 91 -0.05 5.60 -7.53
C ARG A 91 0.78 4.60 -8.35
N ALA A 92 0.38 4.31 -9.58
CA ALA A 92 1.15 3.42 -10.46
C ALA A 92 2.56 3.96 -10.77
N ARG A 93 2.78 5.28 -10.76
CA ARG A 93 4.12 5.88 -10.95
C ARG A 93 4.94 5.95 -9.66
N SER A 94 4.30 6.06 -8.50
CA SER A 94 4.98 6.34 -7.23
C SER A 94 5.08 5.16 -6.27
N TRP A 95 4.26 4.12 -6.47
CA TRP A 95 4.23 2.96 -5.58
C TRP A 95 5.20 1.88 -6.03
N THR A 96 5.62 1.04 -5.10
CA THR A 96 6.56 -0.05 -5.37
C THR A 96 5.92 -1.11 -6.25
N PRO A 97 6.54 -1.49 -7.38
CA PRO A 97 6.12 -2.64 -8.16
C PRO A 97 6.05 -3.91 -7.32
N VAL A 98 4.98 -4.70 -7.51
CA VAL A 98 4.80 -5.97 -6.83
C VAL A 98 5.15 -7.11 -7.77
N SER A 99 5.99 -8.03 -7.30
CA SER A 99 6.29 -9.28 -7.99
C SER A 99 5.61 -10.47 -7.28
N GLY A 100 5.08 -11.39 -8.07
CA GLY A 100 4.38 -12.57 -7.56
C GLY A 100 2.90 -12.35 -7.20
N PRO A 101 2.27 -13.34 -6.56
CA PRO A 101 0.86 -13.30 -6.22
C PRO A 101 0.58 -12.30 -5.10
N VAL A 102 -0.59 -11.64 -5.19
CA VAL A 102 -1.11 -10.75 -4.16
C VAL A 102 -2.39 -11.30 -3.59
#